data_AF-A0A7C0ZH46-F1
#
_entry.id   AF-A0A7C0ZH46-F1
#
_cell.length_a   1.000
_cell.length_b   1.000
_cell.length_c   1.000
_cell.angle_alpha   90.00
_cell.angle_beta   90.00
_cell.angle_gamma   90.00
#
_symmetry.space_group_name_H-M   'P 1'
#
loop_
_entity.id
_entity.type
_entity.pdbx_description
1 polymer ?
#
loop_
_entity_poly.entity_id
_entity_poly.type
_entity_poly.pdbx_seq_one_letter_code
_entity_poly.pdbx_strand_id
1 'polypeptide(L)'
;MSLTEKVEVMDLIIDVLKEHERSLDELVERVELLLANGERPDSPLQRARVSLRDWKDFKRMAAGSGLVCFDMDESAFHCELLVGGVVYSYTEEVPQVRVQPEEGGRVVISGLNLTGIGEDPPLAASLSMGLKIHPRSVQETPEGGQVVFGLDADYCRSWLSKELGVREELIVQGTLED
;
A
#
# COMPACT_ATOMS: atom_id res chain seq x y z
N MET A 1 64.31 -28.94 11.71
CA MET A 1 63.21 -28.56 12.63
C MET A 1 63.17 -29.57 13.75
N SER A 2 63.32 -29.08 14.97
CA SER A 2 63.25 -29.87 16.20
C SER A 2 61.82 -30.38 16.43
N LEU A 3 61.66 -31.52 17.09
CA LEU A 3 60.35 -31.98 17.57
C LEU A 3 59.69 -30.94 18.50
N THR A 4 60.48 -30.18 19.23
CA THR A 4 60.02 -29.11 20.13
C THR A 4 59.34 -27.97 19.35
N GLU A 5 59.94 -27.51 18.25
CA GLU A 5 59.37 -26.45 17.40
C GLU A 5 58.05 -26.89 16.76
N LYS A 6 57.93 -28.17 16.41
CA LYS A 6 56.68 -28.72 15.85
C LYS A 6 55.56 -28.78 16.89
N VAL A 7 55.89 -29.09 18.14
CA VAL A 7 54.94 -29.12 19.26
C VAL A 7 54.49 -27.69 19.59
N GLU A 8 55.42 -26.73 19.65
CA GLU A 8 55.09 -25.31 19.89
C GLU A 8 54.16 -24.73 18.82
N VAL A 9 54.38 -25.06 17.54
CA VAL A 9 53.50 -24.62 16.44
C VAL A 9 52.12 -25.30 16.53
N MET A 10 52.07 -26.58 16.94
CA MET A 10 50.79 -27.26 17.14
C MET A 10 50.00 -26.62 18.30
N ASP A 11 50.66 -26.30 19.41
CA ASP A 11 50.02 -25.64 20.55
C ASP A 11 49.46 -24.26 20.16
N LEU A 12 50.21 -23.49 19.37
CA LEU A 12 49.74 -22.21 18.82
C LEU A 12 48.50 -22.39 17.92
N ILE A 13 48.48 -23.40 17.05
CA ILE A 13 47.32 -23.69 16.19
C ILE A 13 46.11 -24.11 17.05
N ILE A 14 46.33 -24.92 18.07
CA ILE A 14 45.26 -25.36 18.99
C ILE A 14 44.67 -24.16 19.73
N ASP A 15 45.49 -23.23 20.20
CA ASP A 15 45.02 -22.04 20.91
C ASP A 15 44.22 -21.11 19.99
N VAL A 16 44.68 -20.89 18.75
CA VAL A 16 43.93 -20.10 17.75
C VAL A 16 42.59 -20.76 17.39
N LEU A 17 42.56 -22.09 17.24
CA LEU A 17 41.32 -22.81 16.94
C LEU A 17 40.32 -22.72 18.10
N LYS A 18 40.79 -22.80 19.35
CA LYS A 18 39.93 -22.60 20.54
C LYS A 18 39.38 -21.17 20.63
N GLU A 19 40.16 -20.16 20.25
CA GLU A 19 39.72 -18.77 20.20
C GLU A 19 38.62 -18.58 19.14
N HIS A 20 38.78 -19.21 17.97
CA HIS A 20 37.78 -19.18 16.91
C HIS A 20 36.50 -19.94 17.28
N GLU A 21 36.60 -21.09 17.94
CA GLU A 21 35.43 -21.83 18.46
C GLU A 21 34.62 -20.97 19.43
N ARG A 22 35.29 -20.32 20.39
CA ARG A 22 34.64 -19.38 21.32
C ARG A 22 33.98 -18.21 20.59
N SER A 23 34.68 -17.62 19.61
CA SER A 23 34.14 -16.50 18.84
C SER A 23 32.89 -16.89 18.03
N LEU A 24 32.86 -18.13 17.50
CA LEU A 24 31.70 -18.66 16.81
C LEU A 24 30.55 -18.92 17.77
N ASP A 25 30.81 -19.48 18.96
CA ASP A 25 29.78 -19.68 19.99
C ASP A 25 29.15 -18.35 20.43
N GLU A 26 29.96 -17.31 20.64
CA GLU A 26 29.47 -15.95 20.95
C GLU A 26 28.64 -15.34 19.82
N LEU A 27 29.01 -15.58 18.56
CA LEU A 27 28.24 -15.13 17.40
C LEU A 27 26.92 -15.88 17.29
N VAL A 28 26.90 -17.20 17.56
CA VAL A 28 25.67 -17.99 17.60
C VAL A 28 24.76 -17.47 18.70
N GLU A 29 25.27 -17.25 19.91
CA GLU A 29 24.49 -16.72 21.03
C GLU A 29 23.92 -15.32 20.70
N ARG A 30 24.71 -14.45 20.05
CA ARG A 30 24.22 -13.15 19.58
C ARG A 30 23.13 -13.27 18.52
N VAL A 31 23.27 -14.20 17.58
CA VAL A 31 22.24 -14.45 16.56
C VAL A 31 20.98 -15.04 17.21
N GLU A 32 21.10 -15.98 18.14
CA GLU A 32 19.98 -16.53 18.90
C GLU A 32 19.29 -15.45 19.74
N LEU A 33 20.05 -14.56 20.38
CA LEU A 33 19.50 -13.39 21.08
C LEU A 33 18.82 -12.41 20.13
N LEU A 34 19.35 -12.17 18.93
CA LEU A 34 18.71 -11.34 17.92
C LEU A 34 17.45 -12.00 17.34
N LEU A 35 17.40 -13.33 17.26
CA LEU A 35 16.23 -14.10 16.86
C LEU A 35 15.19 -14.22 17.99
N ALA A 36 15.62 -14.21 19.26
CA ALA A 36 14.75 -14.23 20.43
C ALA A 36 14.16 -12.84 20.74
N ASN A 37 14.97 -11.79 20.55
CA ASN A 37 14.54 -10.38 20.66
C ASN A 37 13.88 -9.88 19.38
N GLY A 38 14.19 -10.49 18.24
CA GLY A 38 13.42 -10.38 17.01
C GLY A 38 12.15 -11.20 17.17
N GLU A 39 11.23 -10.66 17.97
CA GLU A 39 9.89 -11.17 18.22
C GLU A 39 9.39 -11.95 16.99
N ARG A 40 9.27 -13.28 17.13
CA ARG A 40 8.13 -13.95 16.50
C ARG A 40 6.92 -13.40 17.24
N PRO A 41 6.06 -12.61 16.60
CA PRO A 41 4.79 -12.29 17.18
C PRO A 41 3.96 -13.56 17.05
N ASP A 42 4.05 -14.45 18.04
CA ASP A 42 3.04 -15.47 18.32
C ASP A 42 1.81 -14.85 19.05
N SER A 43 1.74 -13.51 19.06
CA SER A 43 0.49 -12.75 19.07
C SER A 43 0.17 -12.38 17.62
N PRO A 44 -1.10 -12.41 17.15
CA PRO A 44 -1.41 -11.76 15.89
C PRO A 44 -0.90 -10.34 16.03
N LEU A 45 0.11 -9.97 15.23
CA LEU A 45 0.59 -8.60 15.15
C LEU A 45 -0.67 -7.75 15.08
N GLN A 46 -0.96 -6.99 16.13
CA GLN A 46 -1.82 -5.84 15.97
C GLN A 46 -1.00 -4.90 15.08
N ARG A 47 -1.02 -5.18 13.78
CA ARG A 47 -0.68 -4.23 12.74
C ARG A 47 -1.60 -3.08 13.06
N ALA A 48 -1.05 -2.04 13.67
CA ALA A 48 -1.86 -0.89 14.03
C ALA A 48 -2.47 -0.39 12.72
N ARG A 49 -3.79 -0.38 12.63
CA ARG A 49 -4.50 0.10 11.47
C ARG A 49 -4.91 1.53 11.73
N VAL A 50 -4.39 2.44 10.92
CA VAL A 50 -4.66 3.88 11.08
C VAL A 50 -5.50 4.35 9.90
N SER A 51 -6.74 4.76 10.16
CA SER A 51 -7.59 5.36 9.13
C SER A 51 -7.32 6.85 9.00
N LEU A 52 -6.79 7.26 7.85
CA LEU A 52 -6.52 8.66 7.53
C LEU A 52 -7.67 9.23 6.71
N ARG A 53 -8.17 10.40 7.11
CA ARG A 53 -9.20 11.15 6.37
C ARG A 53 -8.59 12.18 5.43
N ASP A 54 -7.39 12.66 5.74
CA ASP A 54 -6.70 13.69 4.97
C ASP A 54 -5.66 13.07 4.04
N TRP A 55 -5.83 13.28 2.73
CA TRP A 55 -4.91 12.80 1.70
C TRP A 55 -3.47 13.31 1.89
N LYS A 56 -3.32 14.55 2.39
CA LYS A 56 -2.01 15.15 2.65
C LYS A 56 -1.21 14.39 3.71
N ASP A 57 -1.89 13.89 4.74
CA ASP A 57 -1.23 13.10 5.78
C ASP A 57 -0.92 11.70 5.28
N PHE A 58 -1.81 11.10 4.47
CA PHE A 58 -1.53 9.82 3.80
C PHE A 58 -0.28 9.91 2.90
N LYS A 59 -0.15 10.98 2.11
CA LYS A 59 1.02 11.24 1.26
C LYS A 59 2.32 11.39 2.06
N ARG A 60 2.27 12.01 3.25
CA ARG A 60 3.44 12.11 4.15
C ARG A 60 3.90 10.74 4.64
N MET A 61 2.96 9.85 4.96
CA MET A 61 3.29 8.50 5.41
C MET A 61 3.82 7.62 4.29
N ALA A 62 3.36 7.84 3.05
CA ALA A 62 3.76 7.04 1.89
C ALA A 62 5.26 7.16 1.52
N ALA A 63 5.94 8.24 1.92
CA ALA A 63 7.35 8.49 1.62
C ALA A 63 8.31 7.41 2.17
N GLY A 64 7.88 6.63 3.17
CA GLY A 64 8.63 5.49 3.71
C GLY A 64 8.01 4.12 3.39
N SER A 65 7.03 4.07 2.48
CA SER A 65 6.28 2.84 2.22
C SER A 65 7.01 1.88 1.28
N GLY A 66 6.89 0.59 1.61
CA GLY A 66 7.41 -0.49 0.79
C GLY A 66 6.36 -1.12 -0.12
N LEU A 67 5.08 -0.89 0.16
CA LEU A 67 3.95 -1.44 -0.59
C LEU A 67 2.73 -0.52 -0.42
N VAL A 68 2.06 -0.23 -1.53
CA VAL A 68 0.78 0.48 -1.58
C VAL A 68 -0.23 -0.43 -2.28
N CYS A 69 -1.33 -0.69 -1.61
CA CYS A 69 -2.48 -1.38 -2.17
C CYS A 69 -3.57 -0.37 -2.47
N PHE A 70 -4.29 -0.54 -3.57
CA PHE A 70 -5.50 0.24 -3.82
C PHE A 70 -6.59 -0.65 -4.37
N ASP A 71 -7.82 -0.31 -4.05
CA ASP A 71 -9.00 -0.93 -4.62
C ASP A 71 -10.10 0.12 -4.78
N MET A 72 -11.08 -0.15 -5.63
CA MET A 72 -12.24 0.72 -5.77
C MET A 72 -13.48 -0.13 -5.95
N ASP A 73 -14.44 0.09 -5.06
CA ASP A 73 -15.78 -0.47 -5.17
C ASP A 73 -16.76 0.57 -5.78
N GLU A 74 -18.05 0.24 -5.82
CA GLU A 74 -19.08 1.12 -6.40
C GLU A 74 -19.36 2.39 -5.57
N SER A 75 -18.92 2.40 -4.32
CA SER A 75 -19.24 3.41 -3.30
C SER A 75 -18.03 4.17 -2.76
N ALA A 76 -16.86 3.57 -2.79
CA ALA A 76 -15.65 4.12 -2.19
C ALA A 76 -14.37 3.62 -2.90
N PHE A 77 -13.39 4.51 -2.91
CA PHE A 77 -12.00 4.21 -3.23
C PHE A 77 -11.25 3.90 -1.93
N HIS A 78 -10.49 2.83 -1.95
CA HIS A 78 -9.65 2.36 -0.86
C HIS A 78 -8.19 2.40 -1.26
N CYS A 79 -7.35 2.95 -0.39
CA CYS A 79 -5.92 2.93 -0.57
C CYS A 79 -5.24 2.64 0.76
N GLU A 80 -4.37 1.65 0.78
CA GLU A 80 -3.70 1.18 1.97
C GLU A 80 -2.19 1.20 1.74
N LEU A 81 -1.43 1.56 2.75
CA LEU A 81 0.03 1.57 2.70
C LEU A 81 0.59 0.81 3.90
N LEU A 82 1.67 0.07 3.65
CA LEU A 82 2.40 -0.66 4.68
C LEU A 82 3.73 0.03 4.96
N VAL A 83 3.87 0.56 6.18
CA VAL A 83 5.09 1.24 6.65
C VAL A 83 5.45 0.70 8.03
N GLY A 84 6.60 0.03 8.14
CA GLY A 84 7.14 -0.40 9.44
C GLY A 84 6.20 -1.27 10.28
N GLY A 85 5.37 -2.11 9.64
CA GLY A 85 4.41 -2.99 10.32
C GLY A 85 3.06 -2.34 10.69
N VAL A 86 2.85 -1.07 10.32
CA VAL A 86 1.59 -0.33 10.48
C VAL A 86 0.90 -0.21 9.13
N VAL A 87 -0.41 -0.51 9.08
CA VAL A 87 -1.23 -0.35 7.88
C VAL A 87 -1.98 0.97 7.99
N TYR A 88 -1.70 1.91 7.11
CA TYR A 88 -2.50 3.14 7.02
C TYR A 88 -3.51 2.97 5.90
N SER A 89 -4.78 3.17 6.20
CA SER A 89 -5.87 3.07 5.25
C SER A 89 -6.49 4.45 5.00
N TYR A 90 -6.59 4.82 3.74
CA TYR A 90 -7.33 5.96 3.24
C TYR A 90 -8.56 5.44 2.50
N THR A 91 -9.72 5.97 2.87
CA THR A 91 -10.98 5.65 2.19
C THR A 91 -11.62 6.94 1.77
N GLU A 92 -12.05 7.01 0.52
CA GLU A 92 -12.75 8.15 -0.04
C GLU A 92 -14.03 7.73 -0.74
N GLU A 93 -15.12 8.49 -0.57
CA GLU A 93 -16.41 8.18 -1.20
C GLU A 93 -16.38 8.51 -2.71
N VAL A 94 -16.89 7.57 -3.52
CA VAL A 94 -17.07 7.76 -4.95
C VAL A 94 -18.35 8.58 -5.18
N PRO A 95 -18.32 9.65 -6.00
CA PRO A 95 -19.49 10.47 -6.26
C PRO A 95 -20.62 9.67 -6.90
N GLN A 96 -21.83 9.83 -6.38
CA GLN A 96 -23.03 9.18 -6.91
C GLN A 96 -23.73 10.07 -7.93
N VAL A 97 -23.71 9.65 -9.20
CA VAL A 97 -24.40 10.35 -10.28
C VAL A 97 -25.68 9.61 -10.64
N ARG A 98 -26.81 10.31 -10.56
CA ARG A 98 -28.15 9.79 -10.89
C ARG A 98 -28.65 10.40 -12.19
N VAL A 99 -29.37 9.62 -12.96
CA VAL A 99 -29.87 9.93 -14.30
C VAL A 99 -31.38 9.69 -14.27
N GLN A 100 -32.17 10.76 -14.33
CA GLN A 100 -33.62 10.68 -14.30
C GLN A 100 -34.20 11.11 -15.65
N PRO A 101 -35.06 10.30 -16.27
CA PRO A 101 -35.77 10.73 -17.46
C PRO A 101 -36.80 11.81 -17.07
N GLU A 102 -36.76 12.95 -17.75
CA GLU A 102 -37.71 14.05 -17.58
C GLU A 102 -38.67 14.09 -18.77
N GLU A 103 -39.93 14.48 -18.53
CA GLU A 103 -40.94 14.60 -19.58
C GLU A 103 -40.49 15.59 -20.67
N GLY A 104 -40.52 15.13 -21.93
CA GLY A 104 -40.07 15.91 -23.09
C GLY A 104 -38.75 15.45 -23.72
N GLY A 105 -38.25 14.25 -23.37
CA GLY A 105 -37.04 13.67 -23.96
C GLY A 105 -35.74 14.28 -23.42
N ARG A 106 -35.82 14.98 -22.29
CA ARG A 106 -34.67 15.51 -21.55
C ARG A 106 -34.29 14.52 -20.46
N VAL A 107 -33.02 14.51 -20.11
CA VAL A 107 -32.47 13.65 -19.06
C VAL A 107 -31.80 14.55 -18.04
N VAL A 108 -32.24 14.46 -16.78
CA VAL A 108 -31.65 15.20 -15.66
C VAL A 108 -30.56 14.32 -15.06
N ILE A 109 -29.33 14.83 -15.10
CA ILE A 109 -28.19 14.19 -14.45
C ILE A 109 -27.88 14.96 -13.16
N SER A 110 -28.05 14.31 -12.02
CA SER A 110 -27.84 14.85 -10.68
C SER A 110 -26.57 14.26 -10.06
N GLY A 111 -25.79 15.07 -9.34
CA GLY A 111 -24.58 14.60 -8.64
C GLY A 111 -23.26 14.82 -9.39
N LEU A 112 -23.28 15.45 -10.57
CA LEU A 112 -22.05 15.88 -11.26
C LEU A 112 -21.59 17.24 -10.73
N ASN A 113 -20.38 17.29 -10.15
CA ASN A 113 -19.66 18.54 -9.98
C ASN A 113 -18.96 18.89 -11.31
N LEU A 114 -19.58 19.75 -12.11
CA LEU A 114 -19.02 20.25 -13.37
C LEU A 114 -17.94 21.31 -13.13
N THR A 115 -16.92 20.99 -12.33
CA THR A 115 -15.75 21.87 -12.17
C THR A 115 -14.76 21.59 -13.30
N GLY A 116 -15.04 22.15 -14.47
CA GLY A 116 -14.14 22.10 -15.63
C GLY A 116 -14.72 21.35 -16.83
N ILE A 117 -15.70 21.96 -17.49
CA ILE A 117 -16.06 21.59 -18.87
C ILE A 117 -14.88 21.98 -19.77
N GLY A 118 -13.86 21.11 -19.82
CA GLY A 118 -12.71 21.14 -20.74
C GLY A 118 -12.72 19.92 -21.66
N GLU A 119 -11.58 19.58 -22.28
CA GLU A 119 -11.42 18.45 -23.22
C GLU A 119 -11.69 17.05 -22.63
N ASP A 120 -11.98 16.95 -21.34
CA ASP A 120 -12.30 15.69 -20.66
C ASP A 120 -13.72 15.20 -21.03
N PRO A 121 -13.96 13.88 -21.08
CA PRO A 121 -15.26 13.33 -21.45
C PRO A 121 -16.35 13.82 -20.48
N PRO A 122 -17.60 14.03 -20.96
CA PRO A 122 -18.67 14.78 -20.28
C PRO A 122 -19.21 14.16 -18.97
N LEU A 123 -18.58 13.09 -18.45
CA LEU A 123 -18.94 12.39 -17.22
C LEU A 123 -17.71 11.99 -16.39
N ALA A 124 -16.50 12.45 -16.72
CA ALA A 124 -15.35 12.23 -15.84
C ALA A 124 -15.58 12.94 -14.51
N ALA A 125 -15.50 12.20 -13.42
CA ALA A 125 -15.55 12.75 -12.06
C ALA A 125 -14.13 12.74 -11.47
N SER A 126 -13.89 13.63 -10.51
CA SER A 126 -12.65 13.64 -9.73
C SER A 126 -12.97 13.38 -8.27
N LEU A 127 -12.22 12.47 -7.66
CA LEU A 127 -12.16 12.35 -6.21
C LEU A 127 -11.54 13.63 -5.62
N SER A 128 -11.81 13.90 -4.34
CA SER A 128 -11.25 14.97 -3.52
C SER A 128 -9.72 14.91 -3.46
N MET A 129 -9.13 13.72 -3.53
CA MET A 129 -7.68 13.54 -3.70
C MET A 129 -7.15 13.97 -5.08
N GLY A 130 -8.03 14.29 -6.04
CA GLY A 130 -7.68 14.72 -7.40
C GLY A 130 -7.58 13.58 -8.42
N LEU A 131 -7.89 12.34 -8.02
CA LEU A 131 -7.89 11.19 -8.91
C LEU A 131 -9.11 11.25 -9.84
N LYS A 132 -8.87 11.17 -11.15
CA LYS A 132 -9.94 11.12 -12.17
C LYS A 132 -10.51 9.70 -12.27
N ILE A 133 -11.83 9.59 -12.26
CA ILE A 133 -12.59 8.36 -12.46
C ILE A 133 -13.53 8.51 -13.66
N HIS A 134 -13.81 7.40 -14.33
CA HIS A 134 -14.57 7.40 -15.58
C HIS A 134 -15.88 6.61 -15.42
N PRO A 135 -16.96 6.97 -16.10
CA PRO A 135 -18.18 6.18 -16.07
C PRO A 135 -17.92 4.81 -16.72
N ARG A 136 -18.21 3.73 -15.99
CA ARG A 136 -18.06 2.34 -16.46
C ARG A 136 -19.38 1.78 -16.98
N SER A 137 -20.47 2.01 -16.26
CA SER A 137 -21.81 1.55 -16.65
C SER A 137 -22.89 2.41 -16.02
N VAL A 138 -24.13 2.22 -16.45
CA VAL A 138 -25.31 2.81 -15.80
C VAL A 138 -26.19 1.65 -15.33
N GLN A 139 -26.39 1.53 -14.02
CA GLN A 139 -27.31 0.57 -13.43
C GLN A 139 -28.72 1.18 -13.40
N GLU A 140 -29.74 0.42 -13.80
CA GLU A 140 -31.13 0.86 -13.69
C GLU A 140 -31.63 0.64 -12.26
N THR A 141 -32.12 1.70 -11.63
CA THR A 141 -32.72 1.70 -10.30
C THR A 141 -34.21 2.11 -10.39
N PRO A 142 -35.04 1.79 -9.39
CA PRO A 142 -36.45 2.18 -9.37
C PRO A 142 -36.70 3.69 -9.47
N GLU A 143 -35.71 4.52 -9.13
CA GLU A 143 -35.77 5.99 -9.16
C GLU A 143 -35.06 6.61 -10.39
N GLY A 144 -34.60 5.81 -11.36
CA GLY A 144 -33.83 6.25 -12.53
C GLY A 144 -32.56 5.42 -12.78
N GLY A 145 -31.65 5.86 -13.64
CA GLY A 145 -30.33 5.25 -13.80
C GLY A 145 -29.32 5.77 -12.78
N GLN A 146 -28.42 4.93 -12.29
CA GLN A 146 -27.27 5.31 -11.47
C GLN A 146 -25.98 5.01 -12.24
N VAL A 147 -25.10 6.00 -12.39
CA VAL A 147 -23.81 5.81 -13.06
C VAL A 147 -22.85 5.14 -12.09
N VAL A 148 -22.29 4.01 -12.52
CA VAL A 148 -21.20 3.31 -11.84
C VAL A 148 -19.89 3.80 -12.44
N PHE A 149 -19.01 4.28 -11.59
CA PHE A 149 -17.67 4.69 -11.99
C PHE A 149 -16.70 3.51 -11.98
N GLY A 150 -15.74 3.56 -12.89
CA GLY A 150 -14.62 2.65 -13.00
C GLY A 150 -13.30 3.42 -12.93
N LEU A 151 -12.29 2.73 -12.43
CA LEU A 151 -10.93 3.22 -12.35
C LEU A 151 -10.04 2.25 -13.10
N ASP A 152 -9.25 2.79 -14.02
CA ASP A 152 -8.23 2.01 -14.72
C ASP A 152 -7.03 1.80 -13.77
N ALA A 153 -6.63 0.54 -13.61
CA ALA A 153 -5.58 0.15 -12.68
C ALA A 153 -4.20 0.68 -13.09
N ASP A 154 -3.89 0.71 -14.39
CA ASP A 154 -2.61 1.22 -14.90
C ASP A 154 -2.52 2.74 -14.74
N TYR A 155 -3.63 3.42 -15.01
CA TYR A 155 -3.77 4.86 -14.75
C TYR A 155 -3.61 5.18 -13.26
N CYS A 156 -4.32 4.45 -12.38
CA CYS A 156 -4.24 4.65 -10.93
C CYS A 156 -2.82 4.42 -10.41
N ARG A 157 -2.16 3.34 -10.85
CA ARG A 157 -0.76 3.05 -10.50
C ARG A 157 0.18 4.20 -10.89
N SER A 158 0.07 4.64 -12.14
CA SER A 158 0.89 5.75 -12.66
C SER A 158 0.63 7.06 -11.90
N TRP A 159 -0.63 7.32 -11.52
CA TRP A 159 -1.02 8.50 -10.77
C TRP A 159 -0.52 8.44 -9.32
N LEU A 160 -0.75 7.33 -8.62
CA LEU A 160 -0.29 7.10 -7.26
C LEU A 160 1.24 7.12 -7.17
N SER A 161 1.94 6.59 -8.16
CA SER A 161 3.41 6.64 -8.20
C SER A 161 3.93 8.08 -8.23
N LYS A 162 3.33 8.94 -9.07
CA LYS A 162 3.67 10.37 -9.15
C LYS A 162 3.31 11.13 -7.89
N GLU A 163 2.14 10.84 -7.31
CA GLU A 163 1.65 11.54 -6.13
C GLU A 163 2.38 11.13 -4.86
N LEU A 164 2.64 9.84 -4.66
CA LEU A 164 3.24 9.31 -3.43
C LEU A 164 4.76 9.21 -3.51
N GLY A 165 5.35 9.29 -4.71
CA GLY A 165 6.79 9.08 -4.92
C GLY A 165 7.20 7.61 -4.76
N VAL A 166 6.25 6.68 -4.87
CA VAL A 166 6.46 5.23 -4.73
C VAL A 166 6.67 4.62 -6.13
N ARG A 167 7.52 3.60 -6.24
CA ARG A 167 7.72 2.88 -7.51
C ARG A 167 6.44 2.13 -7.91
N GLU A 168 6.05 2.20 -9.18
CA GLU A 168 4.85 1.54 -9.69
C GLU A 168 4.81 0.02 -9.40
N GLU A 169 5.97 -0.63 -9.38
CA GLU A 169 6.13 -2.06 -9.03
C GLU A 169 5.65 -2.41 -7.62
N LEU A 170 5.65 -1.42 -6.71
CA LEU A 170 5.22 -1.56 -5.33
C LEU A 170 3.77 -1.12 -5.13
N ILE A 171 3.06 -0.80 -6.22
CA ILE A 171 1.66 -0.41 -6.21
C ILE A 171 0.85 -1.55 -6.82
N VAL A 172 0.02 -2.17 -6.01
CA VAL A 172 -0.79 -3.33 -6.40
C VAL A 172 -2.27 -3.00 -6.29
N GLN A 173 -3.05 -3.51 -7.24
CA GLN A 173 -4.50 -3.47 -7.12
C GLN A 173 -4.95 -4.65 -6.24
N GLY A 174 -5.70 -4.35 -5.20
CA GLY A 174 -6.20 -5.31 -4.22
C GLY A 174 -6.33 -4.70 -2.84
N THR A 175 -6.78 -5.51 -1.90
CA THR A 175 -6.95 -5.15 -0.49
C THR A 175 -5.89 -5.87 0.36
N LEU A 176 -5.38 -5.23 1.41
CA LEU A 176 -4.59 -5.95 2.40
C LEU A 176 -5.55 -6.75 3.28
N GLU A 177 -5.57 -8.07 3.08
CA GLU A 177 -6.25 -8.98 3.99
C GLU A 177 -5.45 -9.14 5.29
N ASP A 178 -6.17 -9.13 6.42
CA ASP A 178 -5.59 -9.29 7.75
C ASP A 178 -5.28 -10.76 8.08
#